data_AF-A0A9E2KW66-F1
#
_entry.id   AF-A0A9E2KW66-F1
#
_cell.length_a   1.000
_cell.length_b   1.000
_cell.length_c   1.000
_cell.angle_alpha   90.00
_cell.angle_beta   90.00
_cell.angle_gamma   90.00
#
_symmetry.space_group_name_H-M   'P 1'
#
loop_
_entity.id
_entity.type
_entity.pdbx_description
1 polymer ?
#
loop_
_entity_poly.entity_id
_entity_poly.type
_entity_poly.pdbx_seq_one_letter_code
_entity_poly.pdbx_strand_id
1 'polypeptide(L)'
;MNQLEERGYYEDDEIDLMELLHTLLKHKLTIVVSTILIILIVTLGGYIYNRINTVNSAIIGFNYPELEKGKNPDGSIFLRTNIIPLDVINQVYEQYKGSMNNESLDEFRNAIVVEPIIPASTQTLIDNALKRGENLSFTASNYEITLKEKNKDILAKLVNDSIARYINRYKPTYTIQEIGNDIYNYDYSDSYVLLNERVKMMEMAISSYENKNYISSRLGYSFDMIAERIKNFKNVELQDYYSYYTINGFSKNRDNKLMRIDSKIQELVLENQALEGKAKILKEMLQDLKPNQKQLIIPNVGQEGVTINDQNDYYSKLVADYVVINNDIQDNKVKIKLLENSKLDIKIPSSEAKKILEEKLKVSVEKLNRIIEDMNSLSKEYIDSTYSDMIKIVSPVTTSTEGKPLILFIGIGVILGGMLGIFLAFMKEFIRNYKNKYN
;
A
#
# COMPACT_ATOMS: atom_id res chain seq x y z
N MET A 1 -16.58 107.98 -9.10
CA MET A 1 -17.71 107.09 -8.75
C MET A 1 -18.37 106.69 -10.06
N ASN A 2 -18.59 105.42 -10.40
CA ASN A 2 -18.19 104.14 -9.86
C ASN A 2 -18.30 103.14 -11.01
N GLN A 3 -17.48 102.09 -10.93
CA GLN A 3 -17.48 100.91 -11.80
C GLN A 3 -18.86 100.24 -11.81
N LEU A 4 -19.12 99.40 -12.80
CA LEU A 4 -19.45 97.99 -12.56
C LEU A 4 -19.35 97.22 -13.89
N GLU A 5 -18.32 96.38 -13.95
CA GLU A 5 -18.28 95.19 -14.80
C GLU A 5 -19.47 94.31 -14.45
N GLU A 6 -20.20 93.81 -15.44
CA GLU A 6 -21.09 92.67 -15.22
C GLU A 6 -20.45 91.42 -15.80
N ARG A 7 -20.13 90.53 -14.86
CA ARG A 7 -19.49 89.23 -15.03
C ARG A 7 -20.41 88.27 -15.78
N GLY A 8 -19.80 87.36 -16.52
CA GLY A 8 -20.49 86.26 -17.19
C GLY A 8 -21.23 85.34 -16.22
N TYR A 9 -22.37 84.84 -16.69
CA TYR A 9 -22.95 83.61 -16.18
C TYR A 9 -22.43 82.48 -17.07
N TYR A 10 -21.59 81.63 -16.48
CA TYR A 10 -21.50 80.25 -16.93
C TYR A 10 -22.89 79.65 -16.73
N GLU A 11 -23.47 79.04 -17.77
CA GLU A 11 -24.55 78.07 -17.57
C GLU A 11 -23.94 76.98 -16.68
N ASP A 12 -24.26 77.03 -15.40
CA ASP A 12 -24.17 75.89 -14.51
C ASP A 12 -25.14 74.85 -15.09
N ASP A 13 -24.61 73.93 -15.91
CA ASP A 13 -25.21 72.64 -16.20
C ASP A 13 -25.25 71.84 -14.88
N GLU A 14 -25.99 72.33 -13.89
CA GLU A 14 -26.32 71.60 -12.69
C GLU A 14 -27.21 70.42 -13.09
N ILE A 15 -26.68 69.22 -12.92
CA ILE A 15 -27.41 67.97 -13.18
C ILE A 15 -28.63 67.94 -12.25
N ASP A 16 -29.83 68.22 -12.77
CA ASP A 16 -31.05 68.16 -11.99
C ASP A 16 -31.42 66.70 -11.68
N LEU A 17 -31.37 66.35 -10.39
CA LEU A 17 -31.75 65.02 -9.87
C LEU A 17 -33.19 64.65 -10.24
N MET A 18 -34.08 65.64 -10.35
CA MET A 18 -35.48 65.43 -10.73
C MET A 18 -35.60 65.07 -12.22
N GLU A 19 -34.76 65.66 -13.08
CA GLU A 19 -34.70 65.34 -14.51
C GLU A 19 -34.15 63.92 -14.75
N LEU A 20 -33.14 63.52 -13.96
CA LEU A 20 -32.64 62.15 -13.96
C LEU A 20 -33.73 61.15 -13.54
N LEU A 21 -34.47 61.43 -12.46
CA LEU A 21 -35.56 60.58 -11.99
C LEU A 21 -36.69 60.49 -13.02
N HIS A 22 -37.06 61.62 -13.64
CA HIS A 22 -38.08 61.67 -14.68
C HIS A 22 -37.69 60.82 -15.88
N THR A 23 -36.42 60.89 -16.30
CA THR A 23 -35.88 60.09 -17.41
C THR A 23 -35.98 58.58 -17.13
N LEU A 24 -35.67 58.16 -15.89
CA LEU A 24 -35.81 56.77 -15.46
C LEU A 24 -37.26 56.30 -15.46
N LEU A 25 -38.19 57.11 -14.94
CA LEU A 25 -39.62 56.79 -14.91
C LEU A 25 -40.23 56.72 -16.32
N LYS A 26 -39.80 57.60 -17.23
CA LYS A 26 -40.22 57.63 -18.64
C LYS A 26 -39.80 56.37 -19.39
N HIS A 27 -38.62 55.85 -19.08
CA HIS A 27 -38.06 54.66 -19.72
C HIS A 27 -38.10 53.40 -18.85
N LYS A 28 -38.97 53.35 -17.82
CA LYS A 28 -39.10 52.22 -16.90
C LYS A 28 -39.27 50.86 -17.58
N LEU A 29 -39.97 50.82 -18.73
CA LEU A 29 -40.15 49.59 -19.50
C LEU A 29 -38.82 49.09 -20.09
N THR A 30 -37.95 49.99 -20.55
CA THR A 30 -36.61 49.64 -21.05
C THR A 30 -35.76 49.05 -19.94
N ILE A 31 -35.81 49.62 -18.74
CA ILE A 31 -35.09 49.13 -17.56
C ILE A 31 -35.59 47.73 -17.17
N VAL A 32 -36.91 47.52 -17.11
CA VAL A 32 -37.50 46.22 -16.74
C VAL A 32 -37.14 45.14 -17.78
N VAL A 33 -37.28 45.43 -19.07
CA VAL A 33 -37.00 44.45 -20.14
C VAL A 33 -35.52 44.08 -20.18
N SER A 34 -34.60 45.06 -20.10
CA SER A 34 -33.17 44.77 -20.06
C SER A 34 -32.78 43.97 -18.81
N THR A 35 -33.42 44.26 -17.67
CA THR A 35 -33.16 43.54 -16.42
C THR A 35 -33.60 42.07 -16.53
N ILE A 36 -34.80 41.81 -17.03
CA ILE A 36 -35.30 40.44 -17.25
C ILE A 36 -34.39 39.67 -18.21
N LEU A 37 -33.94 40.32 -19.29
CA LEU A 37 -33.08 39.68 -20.29
C LEU A 37 -31.71 39.28 -19.70
N ILE A 38 -31.09 40.16 -18.91
CA ILE A 38 -29.84 39.85 -18.22
C ILE A 38 -30.03 38.78 -17.14
N ILE A 39 -31.13 38.80 -16.39
CA ILE A 39 -31.45 37.72 -15.43
C ILE A 39 -31.52 36.37 -16.15
N LEU A 40 -32.21 36.28 -17.30
CA LEU A 40 -32.29 35.04 -18.07
C LEU A 40 -30.92 34.55 -18.51
N ILE A 41 -30.08 35.42 -19.07
CA ILE A 41 -28.73 35.06 -19.53
C ILE A 41 -27.86 34.58 -18.36
N VAL A 42 -27.81 35.33 -17.27
CA VAL A 42 -26.97 35.01 -16.11
C VAL A 42 -27.47 33.76 -15.38
N THR A 43 -28.78 33.56 -15.29
CA THR A 43 -29.36 32.35 -14.69
C THR A 43 -29.09 31.12 -15.56
N LEU A 44 -29.22 31.24 -16.88
CA LEU A 44 -28.89 30.16 -17.82
C LEU A 44 -27.38 29.83 -17.77
N GLY A 45 -26.53 30.85 -17.75
CA GLY A 45 -25.08 30.71 -17.57
C GLY A 45 -24.73 30.02 -16.26
N GLY A 46 -25.36 30.44 -15.14
CA GLY A 46 -25.20 29.82 -13.83
C GLY A 46 -25.67 28.36 -13.79
N TYR A 47 -26.79 28.04 -14.44
CA TYR A 47 -27.27 26.68 -14.59
C TYR A 47 -26.25 25.80 -15.36
N ILE A 48 -25.74 26.29 -16.49
CA ILE A 48 -24.72 25.58 -17.28
C ILE A 48 -23.43 25.41 -16.47
N TYR A 49 -22.97 26.46 -15.79
CA TYR A 49 -21.80 26.42 -14.93
C TYR A 49 -21.93 25.36 -13.82
N ASN A 50 -23.07 25.35 -13.12
CA ASN A 50 -23.35 24.35 -12.08
C ASN A 50 -23.40 22.93 -12.66
N ARG A 51 -24.01 22.76 -13.84
CA ARG A 51 -24.10 21.47 -14.53
C ARG A 51 -22.75 20.92 -14.98
N ILE A 52 -21.78 21.78 -15.30
CA ILE A 52 -20.40 21.40 -15.65
C ILE A 52 -19.60 21.05 -14.38
N ASN A 53 -19.83 21.77 -13.28
CA ASN A 53 -19.17 21.55 -11.98
C ASN A 53 -19.94 20.58 -11.07
N THR A 54 -20.71 19.67 -11.65
CA THR A 54 -21.37 18.59 -10.93
C THR A 54 -20.44 17.39 -10.93
N VAL A 55 -20.17 16.85 -9.75
CA VAL A 55 -19.28 15.70 -9.56
C VAL A 55 -20.02 14.61 -8.80
N ASN A 56 -19.61 13.37 -9.04
CA ASN A 56 -20.04 12.24 -8.23
C ASN A 56 -18.93 11.92 -7.24
N SER A 57 -19.29 11.67 -5.99
CA SER A 57 -18.35 11.33 -4.91
C SER A 57 -18.80 10.08 -4.17
N ALA A 58 -17.84 9.29 -3.71
CA ALA A 58 -18.05 8.16 -2.82
C ALA A 58 -16.94 8.07 -1.79
N ILE A 59 -17.22 7.51 -0.61
CA ILE A 59 -16.20 7.31 0.42
C ILE A 59 -15.94 5.81 0.57
N ILE A 60 -14.68 5.42 0.39
CA ILE A 60 -14.19 4.08 0.71
C ILE A 60 -13.45 4.13 2.05
N GLY A 61 -13.74 3.16 2.91
CA GLY A 61 -13.05 2.96 4.19
C GLY A 61 -12.27 1.65 4.20
N PHE A 62 -11.10 1.68 4.81
CA PHE A 62 -10.23 0.54 5.08
C PHE A 62 -10.30 0.19 6.56
N ASN A 63 -10.44 -1.11 6.87
CA ASN A 63 -10.59 -1.59 8.23
C ASN A 63 -9.82 -2.90 8.43
N TYR A 64 -8.52 -2.79 8.69
CA TYR A 64 -7.65 -3.91 9.05
C TYR A 64 -6.41 -3.41 9.82
N PRO A 65 -5.77 -4.26 10.65
CA PRO A 65 -4.72 -3.83 11.58
C PRO A 65 -3.47 -3.23 10.90
N GLU A 66 -3.03 -3.83 9.78
CA GLU A 66 -1.77 -3.49 9.11
C GLU A 66 -1.74 -2.08 8.52
N LEU A 67 -2.92 -1.45 8.35
CA LEU A 67 -3.06 -0.11 7.78
C LEU A 67 -2.32 0.95 8.61
N GLU A 68 -2.33 0.82 9.94
CA GLU A 68 -1.63 1.74 10.84
C GLU A 68 -0.11 1.76 10.58
N LYS A 69 0.42 0.66 10.06
CA LYS A 69 1.84 0.49 9.68
C LYS A 69 2.10 0.85 8.21
N GLY A 70 1.10 1.37 7.50
CA GLY A 70 1.19 1.70 6.08
C GLY A 70 1.33 0.47 5.18
N LYS A 71 0.78 -0.67 5.60
CA LYS A 71 0.83 -1.93 4.85
C LYS A 71 -0.56 -2.41 4.48
N ASN A 72 -0.67 -3.20 3.42
CA ASN A 72 -1.85 -3.97 3.08
C ASN A 72 -1.88 -5.27 3.92
N PRO A 73 -3.00 -6.01 3.96
CA PRO A 73 -3.10 -7.26 4.75
C PRO A 73 -2.11 -8.37 4.38
N ASP A 74 -1.60 -8.38 3.14
CA ASP A 74 -0.54 -9.31 2.72
C ASP A 74 0.87 -8.86 3.14
N GLY A 75 0.99 -7.73 3.83
CA GLY A 75 2.24 -7.13 4.30
C GLY A 75 2.94 -6.22 3.29
N SER A 76 2.43 -6.11 2.05
CA SER A 76 2.97 -5.18 1.06
C SER A 76 2.69 -3.71 1.43
N ILE A 77 3.41 -2.76 0.85
CA ILE A 77 3.23 -1.33 1.16
C ILE A 77 1.88 -0.85 0.63
N PHE A 78 1.13 -0.12 1.47
CA PHE A 78 -0.10 0.56 1.05
C PHE A 78 0.24 1.74 0.13
N LEU A 79 -0.32 1.74 -1.08
CA LEU A 79 -0.17 2.83 -2.05
C LEU A 79 -1.54 3.36 -2.44
N ARG A 80 -1.72 4.68 -2.42
CA ARG A 80 -2.98 5.33 -2.82
C ARG A 80 -3.39 4.98 -4.26
N THR A 81 -2.42 4.78 -5.14
CA THR A 81 -2.66 4.36 -6.54
C THR A 81 -3.32 2.99 -6.65
N ASN A 82 -3.29 2.17 -5.60
CA ASN A 82 -3.94 0.86 -5.56
C ASN A 82 -5.40 0.93 -5.10
N ILE A 83 -5.87 2.10 -4.62
CA ILE A 83 -7.28 2.30 -4.24
C ILE A 83 -8.17 2.24 -5.49
N ILE A 84 -7.72 2.84 -6.60
CA ILE A 84 -8.35 2.77 -7.92
C ILE A 84 -7.26 2.33 -8.92
N PRO A 85 -7.09 1.02 -9.13
CA PRO A 85 -5.99 0.51 -9.94
C PRO A 85 -6.25 0.72 -11.43
N LEU A 86 -5.18 0.88 -12.21
CA LEU A 86 -5.23 1.26 -13.63
C LEU A 86 -6.02 0.27 -14.51
N ASP A 87 -5.94 -1.02 -14.22
CA ASP A 87 -6.69 -2.05 -14.94
C ASP A 87 -8.21 -1.89 -14.76
N VAL A 88 -8.67 -1.51 -13.57
CA VAL A 88 -10.08 -1.20 -13.32
C VAL A 88 -10.51 0.07 -14.04
N ILE A 89 -9.67 1.12 -14.05
CA ILE A 89 -9.93 2.34 -14.83
C ILE A 89 -10.13 2.00 -16.31
N ASN A 90 -9.22 1.21 -16.88
CA ASN A 90 -9.29 0.81 -18.28
C ASN A 90 -10.55 0.00 -18.59
N GLN A 91 -10.90 -0.96 -17.73
CA GLN A 91 -12.10 -1.79 -17.90
C GLN A 91 -13.39 -0.96 -17.86
N VAL A 92 -13.50 -0.04 -16.89
CA VAL A 92 -14.67 0.84 -16.77
C VAL A 92 -14.75 1.80 -17.95
N TYR A 93 -13.63 2.37 -18.39
CA TYR A 93 -13.60 3.22 -19.58
C TYR A 93 -14.10 2.47 -20.81
N GLU A 94 -13.56 1.29 -21.10
CA GLU A 94 -13.98 0.49 -22.27
C GLU A 94 -15.46 0.13 -22.23
N GLN A 95 -16.01 -0.14 -21.04
CA GLN A 95 -17.42 -0.45 -20.86
C GLN A 95 -18.34 0.75 -21.12
N TYR A 96 -17.90 1.97 -20.80
CA TYR A 96 -18.76 3.15 -20.76
C TYR A 96 -18.38 4.26 -21.75
N LYS A 97 -17.30 4.11 -22.54
CA LYS A 97 -16.79 5.12 -23.49
C LYS A 97 -17.83 5.69 -24.46
N GLY A 98 -18.89 4.94 -24.78
CA GLY A 98 -19.99 5.40 -25.62
C GLY A 98 -21.03 6.28 -24.91
N SER A 99 -20.92 6.45 -23.59
CA SER A 99 -21.88 7.14 -22.71
C SER A 99 -21.23 8.15 -21.76
N MET A 100 -19.91 8.27 -21.81
CA MET A 100 -19.09 9.21 -21.04
C MET A 100 -18.96 10.55 -21.76
N ASN A 101 -18.69 11.61 -21.01
CA ASN A 101 -18.29 12.89 -21.60
C ASN A 101 -16.80 12.92 -21.94
N ASN A 102 -15.97 12.12 -21.26
CA ASN A 102 -14.54 12.00 -21.56
C ASN A 102 -14.31 11.25 -22.90
N GLU A 103 -13.58 11.88 -23.83
CA GLU A 103 -13.36 11.35 -25.19
C GLU A 103 -12.16 10.40 -25.26
N SER A 104 -11.26 10.47 -24.28
CA SER A 104 -10.07 9.62 -24.20
C SER A 104 -9.90 8.98 -22.81
N LEU A 105 -9.15 7.88 -22.78
CA LEU A 105 -8.79 7.19 -21.54
C LEU A 105 -7.99 8.09 -20.59
N ASP A 106 -7.11 8.93 -21.14
CA ASP A 106 -6.29 9.85 -20.33
C ASP A 106 -7.16 10.94 -19.68
N GLU A 107 -8.15 11.47 -20.39
CA GLU A 107 -9.13 12.39 -19.81
C GLU A 107 -9.94 11.73 -18.69
N PHE A 108 -10.43 10.51 -18.92
CA PHE A 108 -11.18 9.77 -17.90
C PHE A 108 -10.33 9.51 -16.66
N ARG A 109 -9.08 9.08 -16.84
CA ARG A 109 -8.13 8.88 -15.74
C ARG A 109 -7.89 10.17 -14.95
N ASN A 110 -7.70 11.29 -15.64
CA ASN A 110 -7.47 12.59 -14.99
C ASN A 110 -8.73 13.16 -14.33
N ALA A 111 -9.92 12.68 -14.69
CA ALA A 111 -11.18 13.05 -14.07
C ALA A 111 -11.42 12.36 -12.71
N ILE A 112 -10.65 11.32 -12.38
CA ILE A 112 -10.70 10.59 -11.11
C ILE A 112 -9.75 11.23 -10.10
N VAL A 113 -10.29 11.67 -8.97
CA VAL A 113 -9.52 12.25 -7.86
C VAL A 113 -9.72 11.37 -6.63
N VAL A 114 -8.63 11.05 -5.92
CA VAL A 114 -8.65 10.24 -4.69
C VAL A 114 -7.95 11.01 -3.58
N GLU A 115 -8.70 11.43 -2.56
CA GLU A 115 -8.23 12.27 -1.46
C GLU A 115 -8.38 11.58 -0.09
N PRO A 116 -7.43 11.75 0.85
CA PRO A 116 -7.54 11.16 2.16
C PRO A 116 -8.49 11.98 3.02
N ILE A 117 -9.36 11.32 3.77
CA ILE A 117 -10.16 12.01 4.80
C ILE A 117 -9.37 11.95 6.10
N ILE A 118 -8.82 13.09 6.51
CA ILE A 118 -8.01 13.23 7.72
C ILE A 118 -8.87 13.84 8.83
N PRO A 119 -9.10 13.15 9.95
CA PRO A 119 -9.78 13.73 11.11
C PRO A 119 -9.03 14.96 11.65
N ALA A 120 -9.76 15.98 12.09
CA ALA A 120 -9.17 17.24 12.59
C ALA A 120 -8.21 17.03 13.78
N SER A 121 -8.48 16.05 14.65
CA SER A 121 -7.58 15.66 15.74
C SER A 121 -6.25 15.15 15.22
N THR A 122 -6.26 14.31 14.18
CA THR A 122 -5.06 13.80 13.51
C THR A 122 -4.30 14.91 12.80
N GLN A 123 -4.99 15.83 12.14
CA GLN A 123 -4.36 16.99 11.51
C GLN A 123 -3.57 17.83 12.53
N THR A 124 -4.15 18.06 13.71
CA THR A 124 -3.49 18.80 14.79
C THR A 124 -2.25 18.07 15.32
N LEU A 125 -2.28 16.73 15.38
CA LEU A 125 -1.12 15.92 15.75
C LEU A 125 0.00 16.01 14.70
N ILE A 126 -0.36 15.92 13.41
CA ILE A 126 0.57 16.07 12.29
C ILE A 126 1.25 17.44 12.34
N ASP A 127 0.46 18.53 12.47
CA ASP A 127 0.99 19.90 12.49
C ASP A 127 1.93 20.13 13.68
N ASN A 128 1.63 19.56 14.85
CA ASN A 128 2.48 19.66 16.04
C ASN A 128 3.78 18.86 15.89
N ALA A 129 3.74 17.66 15.31
CA ALA A 129 4.93 16.86 15.03
C ALA A 129 5.86 17.59 14.05
N LEU A 130 5.32 18.15 12.96
CA LEU A 130 6.07 18.95 11.99
C LEU A 130 6.73 20.17 12.64
N LYS A 131 6.03 20.89 13.53
CA LYS A 131 6.60 22.02 14.30
C LYS A 131 7.76 21.60 15.21
N ARG A 132 7.78 20.35 15.69
CA ARG A 132 8.86 19.79 16.53
C ARG A 132 10.00 19.16 15.72
N GLY A 133 9.90 19.13 14.39
CA GLY A 133 10.87 18.43 13.52
C GLY A 133 10.78 16.91 13.61
N GLU A 134 9.65 16.36 14.06
CA GLU A 134 9.39 14.93 14.13
C GLU A 134 8.84 14.42 12.79
N ASN A 135 9.31 13.25 12.35
CA ASN A 135 8.73 12.56 11.22
C ASN A 135 7.54 11.71 11.67
N LEU A 136 6.32 12.09 11.25
CA LEU A 136 5.11 11.32 11.49
C LEU A 136 4.67 10.63 10.18
N SER A 137 4.61 9.30 10.20
CA SER A 137 4.02 8.52 9.12
C SER A 137 2.54 8.28 9.43
N PHE A 138 1.64 8.74 8.55
CA PHE A 138 0.19 8.58 8.71
C PHE A 138 -0.43 8.00 7.44
N THR A 139 -1.26 6.97 7.62
CA THR A 139 -2.08 6.38 6.56
C THR A 139 -3.54 6.62 6.90
N ALA A 140 -4.27 7.30 6.00
CA ALA A 140 -5.69 7.56 6.22
C ALA A 140 -6.52 6.26 6.10
N SER A 141 -7.56 6.13 6.93
CA SER A 141 -8.49 5.01 6.90
C SER A 141 -9.65 5.21 5.95
N ASN A 142 -9.98 6.45 5.60
CA ASN A 142 -11.05 6.77 4.66
C ASN A 142 -10.52 7.63 3.51
N TYR A 143 -11.03 7.39 2.31
CA TYR A 143 -10.70 8.15 1.12
C TYR A 143 -11.97 8.56 0.39
N GLU A 144 -12.03 9.82 0.00
CA GLU A 144 -13.04 10.33 -0.91
C GLU A 144 -12.57 10.14 -2.35
N ILE A 145 -13.43 9.53 -3.16
CA ILE A 145 -13.19 9.35 -4.59
C ILE A 145 -14.20 10.21 -5.33
N THR A 146 -13.68 11.16 -6.09
CA THR A 146 -14.47 12.10 -6.87
C THR A 146 -14.26 11.82 -8.35
N LEU A 147 -15.35 11.78 -9.10
CA LEU A 147 -15.35 11.63 -10.55
C LEU A 147 -16.13 12.79 -11.17
N LYS A 148 -15.47 13.51 -12.07
CA LYS A 148 -16.08 14.57 -12.90
C LYS A 148 -16.88 14.00 -14.06
N GLU A 149 -17.81 13.10 -13.74
CA GLU A 149 -18.79 12.56 -14.69
C GLU A 149 -20.19 12.64 -14.15
N LYS A 150 -21.18 12.82 -15.03
CA LYS A 150 -22.58 12.95 -14.62
C LYS A 150 -23.21 11.61 -14.24
N ASN A 151 -22.81 10.54 -14.93
CA ASN A 151 -23.39 9.23 -14.71
C ASN A 151 -22.79 8.61 -13.43
N LYS A 152 -23.59 8.60 -12.36
CA LYS A 152 -23.22 8.01 -11.06
C LYS A 152 -22.88 6.52 -11.13
N ASP A 153 -23.42 5.80 -12.12
CA ASP A 153 -23.22 4.37 -12.27
C ASP A 153 -21.77 4.06 -12.68
N ILE A 154 -21.09 5.00 -13.34
CA ILE A 154 -19.67 4.89 -13.68
C ILE A 154 -18.82 4.88 -12.41
N LEU A 155 -19.02 5.86 -11.51
CA LEU A 155 -18.30 5.89 -10.24
C LEU A 155 -18.66 4.68 -9.38
N ALA A 156 -19.94 4.28 -9.34
CA ALA A 156 -20.36 3.09 -8.62
C ALA A 156 -19.64 1.84 -9.13
N LYS A 157 -19.52 1.66 -10.45
CA LYS A 157 -18.79 0.53 -11.04
C LYS A 157 -17.30 0.59 -10.69
N LEU A 158 -16.68 1.76 -10.86
CA LEU A 158 -15.27 2.00 -10.55
C LEU A 158 -14.94 1.62 -9.11
N VAL A 159 -15.74 2.09 -8.15
CA VAL A 159 -15.57 1.81 -6.72
C VAL A 159 -15.77 0.32 -6.42
N ASN A 160 -16.86 -0.30 -6.90
CA ASN A 160 -17.15 -1.70 -6.62
C ASN A 160 -16.09 -2.65 -7.21
N ASP A 161 -15.68 -2.41 -8.45
CA ASP A 161 -14.64 -3.23 -9.10
C ASP A 161 -13.28 -3.04 -8.42
N SER A 162 -12.96 -1.82 -7.99
CA SER A 162 -11.72 -1.55 -7.27
C SER A 162 -11.71 -2.23 -5.90
N ILE A 163 -12.84 -2.23 -5.18
CA ILE A 163 -13.00 -3.00 -3.93
C ILE A 163 -12.77 -4.49 -4.18
N ALA A 164 -13.46 -5.07 -5.18
CA ALA A 164 -13.30 -6.49 -5.51
C ALA A 164 -11.85 -6.82 -5.89
N ARG A 165 -11.21 -5.95 -6.67
CA ARG A 165 -9.80 -6.08 -7.09
C ARG A 165 -8.85 -6.01 -5.90
N TYR A 166 -9.09 -5.08 -4.97
CA TYR A 166 -8.30 -4.90 -3.77
C TYR A 166 -8.40 -6.12 -2.84
N ILE A 167 -9.61 -6.62 -2.60
CA ILE A 167 -9.83 -7.84 -1.79
C ILE A 167 -9.13 -9.03 -2.43
N ASN A 168 -9.32 -9.27 -3.74
CA ASN A 168 -8.68 -10.39 -4.43
C ASN A 168 -7.15 -10.31 -4.35
N ARG A 169 -6.59 -9.11 -4.49
CA ARG A 169 -5.13 -8.93 -4.50
C ARG A 169 -4.49 -9.04 -3.12
N TYR A 170 -5.11 -8.47 -2.09
CA TYR A 170 -4.45 -8.28 -0.80
C TYR A 170 -5.01 -9.15 0.33
N LYS A 171 -6.18 -9.77 0.18
CA LYS A 171 -6.70 -10.68 1.22
C LYS A 171 -5.74 -11.89 1.36
N PRO A 172 -5.24 -12.19 2.57
CA PRO A 172 -4.34 -13.32 2.76
C PRO A 172 -5.00 -14.64 2.37
N THR A 173 -4.26 -15.51 1.67
CA THR A 173 -4.73 -16.84 1.22
C THR A 173 -3.77 -17.96 1.62
N TYR A 174 -2.91 -17.72 2.60
CA TYR A 174 -1.88 -18.67 2.99
C TYR A 174 -2.50 -19.96 3.55
N THR A 175 -2.08 -21.09 2.99
CA THR A 175 -2.47 -22.43 3.44
C THR A 175 -1.24 -23.31 3.42
N ILE A 176 -1.11 -24.14 4.44
CA ILE A 176 -0.03 -25.12 4.53
C ILE A 176 -0.56 -26.41 3.94
N GLN A 177 0.11 -26.92 2.90
CA GLN A 177 -0.29 -28.19 2.31
C GLN A 177 -0.04 -29.34 3.29
N GLU A 178 -0.91 -30.33 3.27
CA GLU A 178 -0.70 -31.59 3.97
C GLU A 178 0.46 -32.38 3.35
N ILE A 179 0.98 -33.32 4.13
CA ILE A 179 2.04 -34.22 3.71
C ILE A 179 1.41 -35.40 2.98
N GLY A 180 1.86 -35.61 1.74
CA GLY A 180 1.43 -36.70 0.87
C GLY A 180 2.08 -38.04 1.21
N ASN A 181 1.58 -39.09 0.57
CA ASN A 181 2.06 -40.47 0.74
C ASN A 181 3.44 -40.72 0.12
N ASP A 182 3.95 -39.80 -0.71
CA ASP A 182 5.30 -39.89 -1.26
C ASP A 182 6.36 -39.86 -0.16
N ILE A 183 6.06 -39.28 1.00
CA ILE A 183 6.97 -39.22 2.14
C ILE A 183 7.48 -40.60 2.59
N TYR A 184 6.67 -41.64 2.40
CA TYR A 184 6.99 -43.01 2.78
C TYR A 184 8.00 -43.67 1.84
N ASN A 185 8.26 -43.09 0.66
CA ASN A 185 9.22 -43.61 -0.31
C ASN A 185 10.65 -43.12 -0.06
N TYR A 186 10.82 -41.99 0.63
CA TYR A 186 12.15 -41.43 0.91
C TYR A 186 12.89 -42.19 2.01
N ASP A 187 14.20 -41.96 2.12
CA ASP A 187 14.97 -42.45 3.26
C ASP A 187 14.46 -41.83 4.57
N TYR A 188 14.64 -42.52 5.71
CA TYR A 188 14.13 -42.05 7.00
C TYR A 188 14.65 -40.65 7.37
N SER A 189 15.91 -40.36 7.01
CA SER A 189 16.50 -39.04 7.23
C SER A 189 15.82 -37.93 6.41
N ASP A 190 15.49 -38.21 5.15
CA ASP A 190 14.78 -37.28 4.27
C ASP A 190 13.34 -37.04 4.73
N SER A 191 12.63 -38.11 5.11
CA SER A 191 11.28 -38.00 5.66
C SER A 191 11.26 -37.09 6.90
N TYR A 192 12.25 -37.22 7.78
CA TYR A 192 12.42 -36.31 8.93
C TYR A 192 12.63 -34.86 8.50
N VAL A 193 13.51 -34.60 7.53
CA VAL A 193 13.77 -33.24 7.03
C VAL A 193 12.49 -32.62 6.48
N LEU A 194 11.72 -33.35 5.67
CA LEU A 194 10.46 -32.86 5.11
C LEU A 194 9.41 -32.54 6.19
N LEU A 195 9.28 -33.38 7.23
CA LEU A 195 8.42 -33.12 8.37
C LEU A 195 8.87 -31.88 9.15
N ASN A 196 10.17 -31.75 9.41
CA ASN A 196 10.73 -30.63 10.16
C ASN A 196 10.59 -29.30 9.40
N GLU A 197 10.77 -29.29 8.08
CA GLU A 197 10.53 -28.10 7.26
C GLU A 197 9.05 -27.69 7.31
N ARG A 198 8.12 -28.66 7.30
CA ARG A 198 6.69 -28.37 7.46
C ARG A 198 6.39 -27.75 8.83
N VAL A 199 7.00 -28.27 9.89
CA VAL A 199 6.95 -27.70 11.26
C VAL A 199 7.43 -26.25 11.26
N LYS A 200 8.59 -25.96 10.67
CA LYS A 200 9.12 -24.59 10.58
C LYS A 200 8.17 -23.66 9.81
N MET A 201 7.59 -24.12 8.70
CA MET A 201 6.60 -23.33 7.95
C MET A 201 5.37 -22.99 8.80
N MET A 202 4.89 -23.92 9.63
CA MET A 202 3.80 -23.65 10.58
C MET A 202 4.22 -22.66 11.68
N GLU A 203 5.40 -22.83 12.27
CA GLU A 203 5.94 -21.91 13.29
C GLU A 203 6.06 -20.47 12.74
N MET A 204 6.57 -20.31 11.52
CA MET A 204 6.68 -19.00 10.84
C MET A 204 5.31 -18.38 10.56
N ALA A 205 4.37 -19.17 10.06
CA ALA A 205 3.04 -18.69 9.75
C ALA A 205 2.26 -18.26 11.00
N ILE A 206 2.32 -19.04 12.10
CA ILE A 206 1.72 -18.63 13.38
C ILE A 206 2.35 -17.33 13.90
N SER A 207 3.67 -17.18 13.75
CA SER A 207 4.37 -15.99 14.21
C SER A 207 3.97 -14.72 13.45
N SER A 208 3.40 -14.85 12.25
CA SER A 208 2.95 -13.72 11.44
C SER A 208 1.61 -13.12 11.89
N TYR A 209 0.80 -13.85 12.66
CA TYR A 209 -0.49 -13.34 13.14
C TYR A 209 -0.31 -12.37 14.31
N GLU A 210 -0.92 -11.19 14.22
CA GLU A 210 -0.89 -10.20 15.29
C GLU A 210 -1.73 -10.63 16.51
N ASN A 211 -2.93 -11.16 16.27
CA ASN A 211 -3.83 -11.63 17.33
C ASN A 211 -3.74 -13.16 17.52
N LYS A 212 -2.69 -13.60 18.20
CA LYS A 212 -2.49 -15.03 18.51
C LYS A 212 -3.53 -15.63 19.47
N ASN A 213 -4.24 -14.76 20.19
CA ASN A 213 -5.31 -15.12 21.12
C ASN A 213 -6.68 -15.26 20.46
N TYR A 214 -6.80 -15.07 19.14
CA TYR A 214 -8.03 -15.35 18.43
C TYR A 214 -8.44 -16.82 18.64
N ILE A 215 -9.66 -17.07 19.12
CA ILE A 215 -10.18 -18.41 19.39
C ILE A 215 -11.18 -18.77 18.29
N SER A 216 -10.93 -19.89 17.61
CA SER A 216 -11.88 -20.45 16.64
C SER A 216 -13.18 -20.85 17.34
N SER A 217 -14.30 -20.36 16.82
CA SER A 217 -15.65 -20.75 17.25
C SER A 217 -15.98 -22.21 16.93
N ARG A 218 -15.34 -22.76 15.89
CA ARG A 218 -15.54 -24.15 15.44
C ARG A 218 -14.65 -25.15 16.16
N LEU A 219 -13.38 -24.81 16.38
CA LEU A 219 -12.37 -25.73 16.93
C LEU A 219 -12.13 -25.53 18.43
N GLY A 220 -12.43 -24.35 18.97
CA GLY A 220 -12.10 -23.98 20.35
C GLY A 220 -10.60 -23.77 20.60
N TYR A 221 -9.79 -23.70 19.55
CA TYR A 221 -8.34 -23.46 19.64
C TYR A 221 -7.97 -22.01 19.29
N SER A 222 -6.92 -21.52 19.93
CA SER A 222 -6.20 -20.31 19.51
C SER A 222 -4.91 -20.65 18.76
N PHE A 223 -4.30 -19.65 18.11
CA PHE A 223 -3.01 -19.85 17.43
C PHE A 223 -1.91 -20.25 18.42
N ASP A 224 -1.92 -19.72 19.65
CA ASP A 224 -0.98 -20.13 20.70
C ASP A 224 -1.16 -21.60 21.12
N MET A 225 -2.41 -22.09 21.17
CA MET A 225 -2.66 -23.52 21.44
C MET A 225 -2.14 -24.41 20.32
N ILE A 226 -2.31 -23.99 19.05
CA ILE A 226 -1.72 -24.69 17.90
C ILE A 226 -0.19 -24.64 17.95
N ALA A 227 0.40 -23.50 18.35
CA ALA A 227 1.85 -23.37 18.50
C ALA A 227 2.42 -24.37 19.52
N GLU A 228 1.76 -24.53 20.67
CA GLU A 228 2.17 -25.53 21.67
C GLU A 228 2.01 -26.97 21.16
N ARG A 229 0.98 -27.26 20.34
CA ARG A 229 0.84 -28.57 19.68
C ARG A 229 1.97 -28.84 18.69
N ILE A 230 2.37 -27.85 17.89
CA ILE A 230 3.50 -27.95 16.96
C ILE A 230 4.81 -28.19 17.73
N LYS A 231 5.02 -27.43 18.81
CA LYS A 231 6.19 -27.57 19.67
C LYS A 231 6.26 -28.95 20.33
N ASN A 232 5.14 -29.47 20.82
CA ASN A 232 5.06 -30.82 21.36
C ASN A 232 5.41 -31.86 20.27
N PHE A 233 4.76 -31.76 19.11
CA PHE A 233 5.05 -32.63 17.96
C PHE A 233 6.54 -32.65 17.60
N LYS A 234 7.16 -31.47 17.51
CA LYS A 234 8.58 -31.31 17.16
C LYS A 234 9.49 -31.95 18.20
N ASN A 235 9.24 -31.69 19.48
CA ASN A 235 10.14 -32.05 20.57
C ASN A 235 9.94 -33.49 21.08
N VAL A 236 8.78 -34.10 20.81
CA VAL A 236 8.44 -35.43 21.29
C VAL A 236 8.35 -36.41 20.13
N GLU A 237 7.32 -36.32 19.30
CA GLU A 237 7.07 -37.30 18.24
C GLU A 237 8.15 -37.30 17.16
N LEU A 238 8.45 -36.13 16.61
CA LEU A 238 9.43 -35.99 15.54
C LEU A 238 10.84 -36.28 16.04
N GLN A 239 11.14 -35.91 17.29
CA GLN A 239 12.41 -36.20 17.95
C GLN A 239 12.59 -37.69 18.28
N ASP A 240 11.53 -38.39 18.67
CA ASP A 240 11.53 -39.84 18.89
C ASP A 240 11.80 -40.59 17.58
N TYR A 241 11.12 -40.20 16.49
CA TYR A 241 11.41 -40.73 15.15
C TYR A 241 12.87 -40.48 14.74
N TYR A 242 13.35 -39.25 14.90
CA TYR A 242 14.73 -38.85 14.62
C TYR A 242 15.75 -39.69 15.38
N SER A 243 15.57 -39.80 16.68
CA SER A 243 16.49 -40.50 17.58
C SER A 243 16.55 -41.98 17.21
N TYR A 244 15.40 -42.60 16.89
CA TYR A 244 15.34 -44.02 16.57
C TYR A 244 16.13 -44.37 15.30
N TYR A 245 15.96 -43.63 14.20
CA TYR A 245 16.74 -43.93 12.99
C TYR A 245 18.21 -43.52 13.15
N THR A 246 18.51 -42.44 13.88
CA THR A 246 19.86 -41.88 14.00
C THR A 246 20.75 -42.75 14.89
N ILE A 247 20.32 -43.10 16.10
CA ILE A 247 21.11 -43.90 17.06
C ILE A 247 21.45 -45.28 16.47
N ASN A 248 20.52 -45.85 15.70
CA ASN A 248 20.72 -47.15 15.07
C ASN A 248 21.40 -47.08 13.70
N GLY A 249 21.66 -45.88 13.17
CA GLY A 249 22.25 -45.68 11.85
C GLY A 249 21.37 -46.19 10.70
N PHE A 250 20.06 -46.23 10.87
CA PHE A 250 19.16 -46.85 9.89
C PHE A 250 19.01 -46.03 8.60
N SER A 251 18.95 -46.75 7.49
CA SER A 251 18.68 -46.23 6.15
C SER A 251 17.93 -47.26 5.32
N LYS A 252 17.02 -46.80 4.45
CA LYS A 252 16.37 -47.66 3.45
C LYS A 252 17.33 -48.05 2.32
N ASN A 253 18.28 -47.17 2.01
CA ASN A 253 19.29 -47.40 0.97
C ASN A 253 20.66 -46.92 1.45
N ARG A 254 21.45 -47.86 1.95
CA ARG A 254 22.79 -47.61 2.49
C ARG A 254 23.71 -46.93 1.47
N ASP A 255 23.72 -47.39 0.23
CA ASP A 255 24.66 -46.88 -0.79
C ASP A 255 24.31 -45.45 -1.19
N ASN A 256 23.02 -45.14 -1.35
CA ASN A 256 22.57 -43.78 -1.61
C ASN A 256 22.90 -42.85 -0.44
N LYS A 257 22.67 -43.30 0.81
CA LYS A 257 23.00 -42.52 2.00
C LYS A 257 24.51 -42.25 2.11
N LEU A 258 25.35 -43.25 1.85
CA LEU A 258 26.80 -43.09 1.81
C LEU A 258 27.22 -42.08 0.74
N MET A 259 26.70 -42.22 -0.49
CA MET A 259 26.99 -41.30 -1.59
C MET A 259 26.61 -39.86 -1.26
N ARG A 260 25.48 -39.64 -0.58
CA ARG A 260 25.06 -38.30 -0.13
C ARG A 260 25.97 -37.74 0.95
N ILE A 261 26.39 -38.56 1.91
CA ILE A 261 27.35 -38.14 2.95
C ILE A 261 28.70 -37.81 2.31
N ASP A 262 29.17 -38.62 1.37
CA ASP A 262 30.41 -38.35 0.60
C ASP A 262 30.32 -37.02 -0.15
N SER A 263 29.21 -36.80 -0.85
CA SER A 263 28.93 -35.54 -1.55
C SER A 263 28.93 -34.34 -0.59
N LYS A 264 28.27 -34.45 0.57
CA LYS A 264 28.24 -33.37 1.56
C LYS A 264 29.61 -33.08 2.18
N ILE A 265 30.41 -34.12 2.42
CA ILE A 265 31.80 -33.95 2.86
C ILE A 265 32.61 -33.23 1.79
N GLN A 266 32.49 -33.63 0.52
CA GLN A 266 33.18 -32.96 -0.57
C GLN A 266 32.81 -31.48 -0.68
N GLU A 267 31.53 -31.15 -0.55
CA GLU A 267 31.06 -29.75 -0.53
C GLU A 267 31.72 -28.95 0.61
N LEU A 268 31.69 -29.48 1.84
CA LEU A 268 32.31 -28.83 3.00
C LEU A 268 33.84 -28.71 2.87
N VAL A 269 34.50 -29.69 2.24
CA VAL A 269 35.94 -29.65 1.95
C VAL A 269 36.25 -28.52 0.97
N LEU A 270 35.48 -28.40 -0.12
CA LEU A 270 35.65 -27.32 -1.10
C LEU A 270 35.37 -25.94 -0.50
N GLU A 271 34.33 -25.84 0.32
CA GLU A 271 34.00 -24.61 1.06
C GLU A 271 35.16 -24.21 1.99
N ASN A 272 35.70 -25.16 2.75
CA ASN A 272 36.86 -24.92 3.61
C ASN A 272 38.11 -24.52 2.84
N GLN A 273 38.39 -25.11 1.68
CA GLN A 273 39.51 -24.70 0.84
C GLN A 273 39.37 -23.24 0.39
N ALA A 274 38.16 -22.82 0.01
CA ALA A 274 37.88 -21.44 -0.35
C ALA A 274 38.03 -20.48 0.84
N LEU A 275 37.51 -20.86 2.00
CA LEU A 275 37.65 -20.08 3.25
C LEU A 275 39.10 -19.98 3.71
N GLU A 276 39.88 -21.07 3.64
CA GLU A 276 41.31 -21.08 3.97
C GLU A 276 42.10 -20.15 3.03
N GLY A 277 41.74 -20.11 1.75
CA GLY A 277 42.30 -19.15 0.79
C GLY A 277 42.01 -17.69 1.18
N LYS A 278 40.75 -17.37 1.53
CA LYS A 278 40.36 -16.03 2.01
C LYS A 278 41.06 -15.66 3.32
N ALA A 279 41.10 -16.58 4.27
CA ALA A 279 41.78 -16.39 5.55
C ALA A 279 43.27 -16.09 5.36
N LYS A 280 43.93 -16.76 4.41
CA LYS A 280 45.32 -16.50 4.06
C LYS A 280 45.52 -15.07 3.56
N ILE A 281 44.68 -14.61 2.62
CA ILE A 281 44.73 -13.23 2.10
C ILE A 281 44.53 -12.21 3.23
N LEU A 282 43.49 -12.39 4.06
CA LEU A 282 43.23 -11.50 5.19
C LEU A 282 44.40 -11.48 6.19
N LYS A 283 45.00 -12.64 6.45
CA LYS A 283 46.18 -12.75 7.32
C LYS A 283 47.39 -12.00 6.75
N GLU A 284 47.62 -12.07 5.44
CA GLU A 284 48.66 -11.31 4.74
C GLU A 284 48.39 -9.81 4.85
N MET A 285 47.15 -9.36 4.57
CA MET A 285 46.75 -7.95 4.73
C MET A 285 46.96 -7.45 6.17
N LEU A 286 46.54 -8.24 7.17
CA LEU A 286 46.73 -7.92 8.59
C LEU A 286 48.22 -7.84 8.99
N GLN A 287 49.10 -8.63 8.36
CA GLN A 287 50.54 -8.58 8.58
C GLN A 287 51.20 -7.36 7.94
N ASP A 288 50.74 -6.97 6.75
CA ASP A 288 51.21 -5.78 6.04
C ASP A 288 50.75 -4.48 6.70
N LEU A 289 49.59 -4.50 7.37
CA LEU A 289 49.01 -3.38 8.13
C LEU A 289 49.65 -3.12 9.50
N LYS A 290 50.80 -3.75 9.83
CA LYS A 290 51.50 -3.49 11.09
C LYS A 290 51.64 -1.98 11.36
N PRO A 291 51.45 -1.52 12.61
CA PRO A 291 51.21 -0.12 12.96
C PRO A 291 52.49 0.74 12.96
N ASN A 292 53.27 0.69 11.88
CA ASN A 292 54.38 1.61 11.65
C ASN A 292 54.35 2.07 10.19
N GLN A 293 53.59 3.16 10.00
CA GLN A 293 53.75 4.18 8.95
C GLN A 293 54.10 3.66 7.55
N LYS A 294 53.13 3.24 6.73
CA LYS A 294 53.12 3.54 5.29
C LYS A 294 51.69 3.74 4.80
N GLN A 295 51.44 4.88 4.14
CA GLN A 295 50.22 5.13 3.38
C GLN A 295 50.08 4.05 2.29
N LEU A 296 48.98 3.32 2.31
CA LEU A 296 48.61 2.39 1.25
C LEU A 296 47.61 3.08 0.30
N ILE A 297 47.97 3.21 -0.97
CA ILE A 297 47.06 3.59 -2.05
C ILE A 297 46.42 2.28 -2.55
N ILE A 298 45.09 2.17 -2.47
CA ILE A 298 44.34 1.00 -2.95
C ILE A 298 43.70 1.34 -4.31
N PRO A 299 43.91 0.55 -5.37
CA PRO A 299 43.11 0.64 -6.59
C PRO A 299 41.73 0.02 -6.39
N ASN A 300 40.69 0.76 -6.79
CA ASN A 300 39.28 0.37 -6.79
C ASN A 300 39.05 -1.04 -7.37
N VAL A 301 38.50 -1.94 -6.56
CA VAL A 301 37.74 -3.10 -7.04
C VAL A 301 36.37 -3.03 -6.38
N GLY A 302 35.35 -2.83 -7.21
CA GLY A 302 34.05 -2.31 -6.81
C GLY A 302 33.33 -3.13 -5.74
N GLN A 303 32.95 -2.44 -4.66
CA GLN A 303 31.59 -2.34 -4.15
C GLN A 303 31.54 -1.11 -3.23
N GLU A 304 30.34 -0.55 -3.09
CA GLU A 304 29.99 0.80 -2.63
C GLU A 304 30.85 1.39 -1.49
N GLY A 305 31.20 2.67 -1.67
CA GLY A 305 32.13 3.41 -0.83
C GLY A 305 31.67 3.55 0.63
N VAL A 306 32.34 2.82 1.51
CA VAL A 306 32.34 3.11 2.94
C VAL A 306 33.42 4.17 3.19
N THR A 307 33.03 5.37 3.60
CA THR A 307 33.94 6.38 4.15
C THR A 307 34.52 5.86 5.47
N ILE A 308 35.75 5.38 5.42
CA ILE A 308 36.50 4.95 6.62
C ILE A 308 37.21 6.18 7.18
N ASN A 309 36.65 6.76 8.25
CA ASN A 309 37.18 7.98 8.86
C ASN A 309 38.36 7.73 9.82
N ASP A 310 38.74 6.47 10.09
CA ASP A 310 39.85 6.17 11.01
C ASP A 310 40.56 4.84 10.66
N GLN A 311 41.89 4.81 10.66
CA GLN A 311 42.69 3.60 10.34
C GLN A 311 42.40 2.42 11.29
N ASN A 312 41.93 2.71 12.52
CA ASN A 312 41.55 1.70 13.51
C ASN A 312 40.29 0.91 13.13
N ASP A 313 39.37 1.50 12.37
CA ASP A 313 38.09 0.86 12.03
C ASP A 313 38.27 -0.20 10.93
N TYR A 314 39.15 0.06 9.97
CA TYR A 314 39.51 -0.90 8.92
C TYR A 314 40.26 -2.12 9.46
N TYR A 315 41.25 -1.92 10.34
CA TYR A 315 41.96 -3.02 10.97
C TYR A 315 41.01 -3.88 11.82
N SER A 316 40.15 -3.25 12.60
CA SER A 316 39.15 -3.95 13.44
C SER A 316 38.19 -4.78 12.58
N LYS A 317 37.74 -4.26 11.43
CA LYS A 317 36.91 -5.00 10.49
C LYS A 317 37.62 -6.20 9.87
N LEU A 318 38.87 -6.04 9.44
CA LEU A 318 39.68 -7.16 8.91
C LEU A 318 39.90 -8.25 9.95
N VAL A 319 40.13 -7.89 11.22
CA VAL A 319 40.25 -8.85 12.32
C VAL A 319 38.92 -9.59 12.53
N ALA A 320 37.80 -8.87 12.54
CA ALA A 320 36.47 -9.48 12.68
C ALA A 320 36.18 -10.48 11.55
N ASP A 321 36.40 -10.07 10.29
CA ASP A 321 36.21 -10.93 9.12
C ASP A 321 37.13 -12.17 9.18
N TYR A 322 38.39 -12.00 9.60
CA TYR A 322 39.33 -13.12 9.77
C TYR A 322 38.87 -14.11 10.86
N VAL A 323 38.36 -13.62 11.99
CA VAL A 323 37.86 -14.47 13.08
C VAL A 323 36.62 -15.24 12.63
N VAL A 324 35.66 -14.60 11.97
CA VAL A 324 34.45 -15.25 11.44
C VAL A 324 34.84 -16.37 10.48
N ILE A 325 35.68 -16.07 9.48
CA ILE A 325 36.12 -17.07 8.51
C ILE A 325 36.85 -18.24 9.20
N ASN A 326 37.70 -17.95 10.19
CA ASN A 326 38.43 -19.02 10.88
C ASN A 326 37.52 -19.89 11.75
N ASN A 327 36.46 -19.32 12.34
CA ASN A 327 35.43 -20.08 13.03
C ASN A 327 34.65 -20.98 12.06
N ASP A 328 34.22 -20.45 10.91
CA ASP A 328 33.52 -21.22 9.88
C ASP A 328 34.37 -22.42 9.41
N ILE A 329 35.68 -22.23 9.24
CA ILE A 329 36.62 -23.31 8.90
C ILE A 329 36.60 -24.41 9.96
N GLN A 330 36.68 -24.05 11.24
CA GLN A 330 36.67 -25.03 12.33
C GLN A 330 35.33 -25.75 12.43
N ASP A 331 34.21 -25.03 12.30
CA ASP A 331 32.87 -25.61 12.33
C ASP A 331 32.69 -26.62 11.20
N ASN A 332 33.15 -26.31 10.00
CA ASN A 332 33.11 -27.23 8.88
C ASN A 332 34.02 -28.45 9.09
N LYS A 333 35.19 -28.29 9.71
CA LYS A 333 36.05 -29.44 10.10
C LYS A 333 35.35 -30.37 11.09
N VAL A 334 34.64 -29.81 12.07
CA VAL A 334 33.83 -30.59 13.02
C VAL A 334 32.68 -31.32 12.31
N LYS A 335 31.94 -30.64 11.42
CA LYS A 335 30.86 -31.25 10.62
C LYS A 335 31.36 -32.41 9.76
N ILE A 336 32.50 -32.23 9.07
CA ILE A 336 33.13 -33.29 8.28
C ILE A 336 33.41 -34.51 9.15
N LYS A 337 34.05 -34.32 10.32
CA LYS A 337 34.38 -35.42 11.23
C LYS A 337 33.14 -36.17 11.73
N LEU A 338 32.06 -35.44 12.03
CA LEU A 338 30.78 -36.05 12.43
C LEU A 338 30.17 -36.89 11.28
N LEU A 339 30.20 -36.36 10.06
CA LEU A 339 29.73 -37.06 8.87
C LEU A 339 30.56 -38.31 8.58
N GLU A 340 31.88 -38.24 8.68
CA GLU A 340 32.78 -39.39 8.52
C GLU A 340 32.49 -40.49 9.54
N ASN A 341 32.33 -40.14 10.82
CA ASN A 341 31.97 -41.09 11.86
C ASN A 341 30.62 -41.75 11.58
N SER A 342 29.64 -40.99 11.10
CA SER A 342 28.30 -41.52 10.80
C SER A 342 28.29 -42.60 9.71
N LYS A 343 29.29 -42.64 8.81
CA LYS A 343 29.38 -43.65 7.75
C LYS A 343 29.56 -45.06 8.28
N LEU A 344 30.25 -45.21 9.43
CA LEU A 344 30.61 -46.50 10.00
C LEU A 344 29.40 -47.26 10.53
N ASP A 345 28.35 -46.53 10.93
CA ASP A 345 27.18 -47.10 11.60
C ASP A 345 25.97 -47.29 10.70
N ILE A 346 26.07 -46.99 9.40
CA ILE A 346 24.92 -47.06 8.49
C ILE A 346 24.52 -48.52 8.22
N LYS A 347 23.28 -48.84 8.57
CA LYS A 347 22.70 -50.18 8.51
C LYS A 347 21.35 -50.17 7.81
N ILE A 348 21.06 -51.27 7.11
CA ILE A 348 19.70 -51.57 6.66
C ILE A 348 18.93 -52.11 7.88
N PRO A 349 17.73 -51.61 8.20
CA PRO A 349 16.96 -52.07 9.34
C PRO A 349 16.51 -53.53 9.15
N SER A 350 16.40 -54.27 10.26
CA SER A 350 15.72 -55.58 10.28
C SER A 350 14.24 -55.41 9.98
N SER A 351 13.53 -56.50 9.63
CA SER A 351 12.08 -56.43 9.37
C SER A 351 11.29 -55.83 10.52
N GLU A 352 11.67 -56.14 11.77
CA GLU A 352 11.04 -55.57 12.97
C GLU A 352 11.36 -54.08 13.13
N ALA A 353 12.64 -53.69 13.02
CA ALA A 353 13.04 -52.29 13.11
C ALA A 353 12.44 -51.42 12.00
N LYS A 354 12.30 -51.99 10.79
CA LYS A 354 11.63 -51.35 9.65
C LYS A 354 10.17 -51.08 9.97
N LYS A 355 9.45 -52.07 10.51
CA LYS A 355 8.04 -51.92 10.91
C LYS A 355 7.87 -50.82 11.98
N ILE A 356 8.77 -50.78 12.97
CA ILE A 356 8.76 -49.73 14.00
C ILE A 356 8.98 -48.34 13.39
N LEU A 357 9.94 -48.20 12.47
CA LEU A 357 10.21 -46.93 11.80
C LEU A 357 9.05 -46.47 10.91
N GLU A 358 8.45 -47.38 10.16
CA GLU A 358 7.31 -47.10 9.30
C GLU A 358 6.09 -46.67 10.13
N GLU A 359 5.84 -47.32 11.26
CA GLU A 359 4.76 -46.93 12.18
C GLU A 359 5.02 -45.57 12.83
N LYS A 360 6.24 -45.31 13.33
CA LYS A 360 6.61 -43.99 13.88
C LYS A 360 6.46 -42.87 12.85
N LEU A 361 6.89 -43.12 11.60
CA LEU A 361 6.73 -42.17 10.51
C LEU A 361 5.25 -41.92 10.21
N LYS A 362 4.45 -42.98 10.08
CA LYS A 362 3.01 -42.88 9.82
C LYS A 362 2.29 -42.08 10.90
N VAL A 363 2.52 -42.41 12.18
CA VAL A 363 1.94 -41.66 13.30
C VAL A 363 2.37 -40.20 13.28
N SER A 364 3.64 -39.92 12.93
CA SER A 364 4.13 -38.55 12.82
C SER A 364 3.43 -37.78 11.70
N VAL A 365 3.26 -38.39 10.52
CA VAL A 365 2.54 -37.80 9.38
C VAL A 365 1.08 -37.53 9.73
N GLU A 366 0.37 -38.52 10.30
CA GLU A 366 -1.04 -38.39 10.68
C GLU A 366 -1.24 -37.28 11.71
N LYS A 367 -0.40 -37.22 12.75
CA LYS A 367 -0.48 -36.16 13.77
C LYS A 367 -0.19 -34.78 13.17
N LEU A 368 0.83 -34.67 12.32
CA LEU A 368 1.19 -33.40 11.73
C LEU A 368 0.13 -32.89 10.76
N ASN A 369 -0.44 -33.76 9.93
CA ASN A 369 -1.54 -33.40 9.01
C ASN A 369 -2.77 -32.92 9.80
N ARG A 370 -3.13 -33.55 10.92
CA ARG A 370 -4.20 -33.03 11.79
C ARG A 370 -3.91 -31.62 12.34
N ILE A 371 -2.66 -31.35 12.74
CA ILE A 371 -2.26 -30.01 13.18
C ILE A 371 -2.36 -29.01 12.02
N ILE A 372 -1.96 -29.40 10.81
CA ILE A 372 -2.06 -28.59 9.59
C ILE A 372 -3.52 -28.28 9.27
N GLU A 373 -4.41 -29.27 9.30
CA GLU A 373 -5.85 -29.12 9.07
C GLU A 373 -6.49 -28.14 10.06
N ASP A 374 -6.20 -28.31 11.36
CA ASP A 374 -6.68 -27.42 12.42
C ASP A 374 -6.15 -25.99 12.24
N MET A 375 -4.85 -25.86 11.92
CA MET A 375 -4.23 -24.56 11.68
C MET A 375 -4.82 -23.85 10.46
N ASN A 376 -4.97 -24.53 9.33
CA ASN A 376 -5.56 -23.96 8.11
C ASN A 376 -7.02 -23.55 8.36
N SER A 377 -7.75 -24.37 9.10
CA SER A 377 -9.12 -24.10 9.53
C SER A 377 -9.24 -22.84 10.39
N LEU A 378 -8.39 -22.72 11.42
CA LEU A 378 -8.30 -21.54 12.29
C LEU A 378 -7.88 -20.28 11.50
N SER A 379 -6.87 -20.43 10.64
CA SER A 379 -6.35 -19.36 9.79
C SER A 379 -7.42 -18.79 8.87
N LYS A 380 -8.20 -19.67 8.22
CA LYS A 380 -9.32 -19.27 7.37
C LYS A 380 -10.38 -18.51 8.14
N GLU A 381 -10.78 -19.01 9.32
CA GLU A 381 -11.79 -18.35 10.17
C GLU A 381 -11.31 -16.96 10.62
N TYR A 382 -10.06 -16.86 11.07
CA TYR A 382 -9.45 -15.59 11.44
C TYR A 382 -9.41 -14.60 10.27
N ILE A 383 -8.97 -15.06 9.09
CA ILE A 383 -8.89 -14.24 7.88
C ILE A 383 -10.27 -13.74 7.47
N ASP A 384 -11.26 -14.62 7.46
CA ASP A 384 -12.63 -14.25 7.11
C ASP A 384 -13.22 -13.27 8.12
N SER A 385 -12.99 -13.49 9.43
CA SER A 385 -13.48 -12.58 10.48
C SER A 385 -12.79 -11.21 10.46
N THR A 386 -11.49 -11.16 10.19
CA THR A 386 -10.68 -9.94 10.27
C THR A 386 -10.78 -9.12 8.98
N TYR A 387 -10.83 -9.79 7.83
CA TYR A 387 -10.72 -9.15 6.52
C TYR A 387 -12.00 -9.20 5.69
N SER A 388 -13.14 -9.70 6.21
CA SER A 388 -14.44 -9.61 5.50
C SER A 388 -14.75 -8.17 5.09
N ASP A 389 -14.53 -7.23 6.00
CA ASP A 389 -14.83 -5.81 5.81
C ASP A 389 -13.55 -4.97 5.65
N MET A 390 -12.46 -5.57 5.15
CA MET A 390 -11.15 -4.91 5.01
C MET A 390 -11.20 -3.64 4.17
N ILE A 391 -12.13 -3.58 3.22
CA ILE A 391 -12.42 -2.39 2.41
C ILE A 391 -13.92 -2.36 2.13
N LYS A 392 -14.56 -1.21 2.33
CA LYS A 392 -16.01 -1.05 2.14
C LYS A 392 -16.39 0.35 1.68
N ILE A 393 -17.57 0.45 1.09
CA ILE A 393 -18.20 1.74 0.81
C ILE A 393 -18.79 2.28 2.12
N VAL A 394 -18.20 3.34 2.65
CA VAL A 394 -18.66 4.03 3.87
C VAL A 394 -19.77 5.02 3.55
N SER A 395 -19.63 5.74 2.42
CA SER A 395 -20.66 6.61 1.89
C SER A 395 -20.94 6.24 0.44
N PRO A 396 -22.21 5.95 0.07
CA PRO A 396 -22.56 5.58 -1.30
C PRO A 396 -22.30 6.73 -2.27
N VAL A 397 -22.37 6.43 -3.56
CA VAL A 397 -22.21 7.47 -4.59
C VAL A 397 -23.28 8.55 -4.42
N THR A 398 -22.83 9.77 -4.19
CA THR A 398 -23.66 10.96 -4.11
C THR A 398 -23.25 11.94 -5.20
N THR A 399 -24.20 12.77 -5.63
CA THR A 399 -23.94 13.83 -6.61
C THR A 399 -23.90 15.14 -5.87
N SER A 400 -22.79 15.85 -5.98
CA SER A 400 -22.61 17.18 -5.41
C SER A 400 -22.32 18.18 -6.53
N THR A 401 -22.66 19.44 -6.29
CA THR A 401 -22.39 20.53 -7.21
C THR A 401 -21.45 21.51 -6.52
N GLU A 402 -20.22 21.63 -7.02
CA GLU A 402 -19.22 22.57 -6.49
C GLU A 402 -19.53 24.04 -6.87
N GLY A 403 -20.58 24.25 -7.68
CA GLY A 403 -21.04 25.56 -8.10
C GLY A 403 -21.77 26.39 -7.02
N LYS A 404 -22.21 27.60 -7.39
CA LYS A 404 -22.92 28.51 -6.46
C LYS A 404 -24.45 28.28 -6.52
N PRO A 405 -25.20 28.56 -5.44
CA PRO A 405 -26.66 28.52 -5.49
C PRO A 405 -27.21 29.41 -6.62
N LEU A 406 -28.20 28.91 -7.37
CA LEU A 406 -28.82 29.65 -8.49
C LEU A 406 -29.33 31.04 -8.10
N ILE A 407 -29.74 31.23 -6.86
CA ILE A 407 -30.22 32.52 -6.34
C ILE A 407 -29.14 33.61 -6.37
N LEU A 408 -27.86 33.25 -6.25
CA LEU A 408 -26.75 34.19 -6.33
C LEU A 408 -26.56 34.70 -7.75
N PHE A 409 -26.72 33.83 -8.76
CA PHE A 409 -26.72 34.22 -10.17
C PHE A 409 -27.92 35.12 -10.51
N ILE A 410 -29.10 34.84 -9.97
CA ILE A 410 -30.28 35.71 -10.12
C ILE A 410 -30.00 37.09 -9.52
N GLY A 411 -29.43 37.16 -8.31
CA GLY A 411 -29.07 38.42 -7.66
C GLY A 411 -28.08 39.26 -8.48
N ILE A 412 -27.04 38.62 -9.03
CA ILE A 412 -26.10 39.28 -9.96
C ILE A 412 -26.83 39.78 -11.21
N GLY A 413 -27.74 38.97 -11.77
CA GLY A 413 -28.55 39.34 -12.93
C GLY A 413 -29.43 40.56 -12.69
N VAL A 414 -30.04 40.68 -11.50
CA VAL A 414 -30.84 41.85 -11.11
C VAL A 414 -29.98 43.11 -11.06
N ILE A 415 -28.81 43.05 -10.42
CA ILE A 415 -27.90 44.20 -10.27
C ILE A 415 -27.38 44.65 -11.65
N LEU A 416 -26.78 43.74 -12.41
CA LEU A 416 -26.21 44.04 -13.73
C LEU A 416 -27.29 44.49 -14.72
N GLY A 417 -28.44 43.82 -14.70
CA GLY A 417 -29.58 44.14 -15.55
C GLY A 417 -30.17 45.52 -15.24
N GLY A 418 -30.28 45.87 -13.96
CA GLY A 418 -30.72 47.18 -13.52
C GLY A 418 -29.76 48.29 -13.93
N MET A 419 -28.45 48.10 -13.73
CA MET A 419 -27.41 49.05 -14.15
C MET A 419 -27.43 49.28 -15.67
N LEU A 420 -27.48 48.20 -16.46
CA LEU A 420 -27.56 48.28 -17.92
C LEU A 420 -28.87 48.95 -18.36
N GLY A 421 -29.98 48.65 -17.70
CA GLY A 421 -31.27 49.26 -17.99
C GLY A 421 -31.29 50.76 -17.76
N ILE A 422 -30.75 51.20 -16.63
CA ILE A 422 -30.57 52.62 -16.29
C ILE A 422 -29.71 53.31 -17.35
N PHE A 423 -28.59 52.70 -17.73
CA PHE A 423 -27.70 53.23 -18.78
C PHE A 423 -28.43 53.36 -20.13
N LEU A 424 -29.17 52.32 -20.55
CA LEU A 424 -29.94 52.33 -21.81
C LEU A 424 -31.08 53.36 -21.78
N ALA A 425 -31.71 53.58 -20.63
CA ALA A 425 -32.73 54.61 -20.44
C ALA A 425 -32.17 56.02 -20.68
N PHE A 426 -31.02 56.34 -20.09
CA PHE A 426 -30.33 57.60 -20.31
C PHE A 426 -29.81 57.73 -21.75
N MET A 427 -29.25 56.67 -22.32
CA MET A 427 -28.78 56.68 -23.70
C MET A 427 -29.91 56.96 -24.70
N LYS A 428 -31.08 56.36 -24.48
CA LYS A 428 -32.25 56.56 -25.32
C LYS A 428 -32.80 57.99 -25.21
N GLU A 429 -32.78 58.57 -24.01
CA GLU A 429 -33.15 59.96 -23.77
C GLU A 429 -32.16 60.92 -24.46
N PHE A 430 -30.86 60.68 -24.30
CA PHE A 430 -29.80 61.45 -24.96
C PHE A 430 -29.93 61.43 -26.48
N ILE A 431 -30.09 60.25 -27.09
CA ILE A 431 -30.27 60.11 -28.54
C ILE A 431 -31.53 60.85 -29.02
N ARG A 432 -32.63 60.80 -28.26
CA ARG A 432 -33.86 61.51 -28.62
C ARG A 432 -33.67 63.02 -28.56
N ASN A 433 -33.04 63.52 -27.49
CA ASN A 433 -32.81 64.96 -27.32
C ASN A 433 -31.80 65.48 -28.36
N TYR A 434 -30.78 64.68 -28.71
CA TYR A 434 -29.87 64.98 -29.80
C TYR A 434 -30.59 65.05 -31.15
N LYS A 435 -31.44 64.06 -31.49
CA LYS A 435 -32.24 64.08 -32.73
C LYS A 435 -33.20 65.25 -32.82
N ASN A 436 -33.81 65.66 -31.70
CA ASN A 436 -34.74 66.80 -31.66
C ASN A 436 -34.03 68.16 -31.71
N LYS A 437 -32.72 68.22 -31.45
CA LYS A 437 -31.93 69.46 -31.45
C LYS A 437 -31.21 69.70 -32.79
N TYR A 438 -30.99 68.64 -33.58
CA TYR A 438 -30.21 68.68 -34.82
C TYR A 438 -30.95 68.17 -36.08
N ASN A 439 -32.24 67.82 -35.96
CA ASN A 439 -33.22 67.76 -37.06
C ASN A 439 -34.28 68.82 -36.80
#